data_AF-A0A125RC31-F1
#
_entry.id   AF-A0A125RC31-F1
#
_cell.length_a   1.000
_cell.length_b   1.000
_cell.length_c   1.000
_cell.angle_alpha   90.00
_cell.angle_beta   90.00
_cell.angle_gamma   90.00
#
_symmetry.space_group_name_H-M   'P 1'
#
loop_
_entity.id
_entity.type
_entity.pdbx_description
1 polymer ?
#
loop_
_entity_poly.entity_id
_entity_poly.type
_entity_poly.pdbx_seq_one_letter_code
_entity_poly.pdbx_strand_id
1 'polypeptide(L)'
;MSKLKTLTQDDLETISDDFGEILEREVSKTISMKELEDLDLDIVLSYENEQLDVDVDVGVLFDELSEITQDQVTNAIDEAYLKFDSYIDENYRE
;
A
#
# COMPACT_ATOMS: atom_id res chain seq x y z
N MET A 1 2.14 11.70 21.86
CA MET A 1 3.16 11.52 20.83
C MET A 1 3.56 10.06 20.92
N SER A 2 2.81 9.19 20.26
CA SER A 2 3.15 7.77 20.20
C SER A 2 4.29 7.65 19.19
N LYS A 3 5.42 7.12 19.65
CA LYS A 3 6.59 6.94 18.81
C LYS A 3 6.45 5.61 18.08
N LEU A 4 6.97 5.53 16.86
CA LEU A 4 7.21 4.24 16.24
C LEU A 4 8.36 3.57 17.01
N LYS A 5 8.22 2.28 17.29
CA LYS A 5 9.34 1.45 17.74
C LYS A 5 10.49 1.56 16.75
N THR A 6 11.68 1.25 17.22
CA THR A 6 12.84 1.09 16.35
C THR A 6 12.57 -0.03 15.34
N LEU A 7 12.21 0.35 14.11
CA LEU A 7 12.00 -0.59 13.02
C LEU A 7 13.36 -1.09 12.54
N THR A 8 13.53 -2.41 12.53
CA THR A 8 14.70 -3.03 11.91
C THR A 8 14.47 -3.20 10.42
N GLN A 9 15.55 -3.47 9.67
CA GLN A 9 15.44 -3.74 8.24
C GLN A 9 14.53 -4.95 7.93
N ASP A 10 14.52 -5.96 8.81
CA ASP A 10 13.64 -7.13 8.73
C ASP A 10 12.16 -6.75 8.93
N ASP A 11 11.89 -5.81 9.85
CA ASP A 11 10.56 -5.25 10.03
C ASP A 11 10.13 -4.46 8.79
N LEU A 12 11.02 -3.66 8.20
CA LEU A 12 10.73 -2.92 6.97
C LEU A 12 10.43 -3.86 5.80
N GLU A 13 11.22 -4.92 5.61
CA GLU A 13 10.95 -5.92 4.57
C GLU A 13 9.59 -6.59 4.80
N THR A 14 9.27 -6.97 6.04
CA THR A 14 7.98 -7.58 6.39
C THR A 14 6.82 -6.62 6.12
N ILE A 15 6.97 -5.35 6.52
CA ILE A 15 6.00 -4.28 6.30
C ILE A 15 5.77 -4.07 4.80
N SER A 16 6.83 -4.13 3.98
CA SER A 16 6.74 -3.98 2.52
C SER A 16 5.92 -5.09 1.89
N ASP A 17 6.18 -6.33 2.31
CA ASP A 17 5.53 -7.53 1.79
C ASP A 17 4.03 -7.54 2.18
N ASP A 18 3.74 -7.27 3.45
CA ASP A 18 2.37 -7.22 3.98
C ASP A 18 1.57 -6.08 3.33
N PHE A 19 2.19 -4.91 3.16
CA PHE A 19 1.55 -3.78 2.48
C PHE A 19 1.31 -4.07 0.99
N GLY A 20 2.26 -4.71 0.32
CA GLY A 20 2.08 -5.17 -1.06
C GLY A 20 0.88 -6.09 -1.20
N GLU A 21 0.75 -7.09 -0.32
CA GLU A 21 -0.42 -7.98 -0.30
C GLU A 21 -1.72 -7.23 -0.01
N ILE A 22 -1.73 -6.29 0.96
CA ILE A 22 -2.92 -5.49 1.28
C ILE A 22 -3.35 -4.68 0.05
N LEU A 23 -2.40 -4.01 -0.59
CA LEU A 23 -2.69 -3.09 -1.69
C LEU A 23 -3.11 -3.85 -2.94
N GLU A 24 -2.43 -4.94 -3.30
CA GLU A 24 -2.84 -5.81 -4.40
C GLU A 24 -4.26 -6.35 -4.18
N ARG A 25 -4.60 -6.72 -2.94
CA ARG A 25 -5.92 -7.25 -2.58
C ARG A 25 -7.02 -6.20 -2.63
N GLU A 26 -6.74 -4.97 -2.21
CA GLU A 26 -7.71 -3.87 -2.25
C GLU A 26 -7.92 -3.36 -3.68
N VAL A 27 -6.85 -3.25 -4.46
CA VAL A 27 -6.91 -2.95 -5.90
C VAL A 27 -7.71 -4.04 -6.61
N SER A 28 -7.41 -5.33 -6.39
CA SER A 28 -8.11 -6.45 -7.04
C SER A 28 -9.58 -6.62 -6.61
N LYS A 29 -9.98 -6.06 -5.47
CA LYS A 29 -11.39 -6.00 -5.06
C LYS A 29 -12.15 -4.89 -5.77
N THR A 30 -11.50 -3.74 -5.92
CA THR A 30 -12.09 -2.53 -6.49
C THR A 30 -12.14 -2.60 -8.00
N ILE A 31 -11.06 -3.14 -8.58
CA ILE A 31 -10.82 -3.30 -10.00
C ILE A 31 -10.88 -4.80 -10.30
N SER A 32 -11.75 -5.19 -11.22
CA SER A 32 -11.73 -6.59 -11.67
C SER A 32 -10.41 -6.86 -12.37
N MET A 33 -9.66 -7.90 -11.98
CA MET A 33 -8.44 -8.35 -12.68
C MET A 33 -8.64 -8.59 -14.19
N LYS A 34 -9.88 -8.67 -14.67
CA LYS A 34 -10.21 -8.78 -16.10
C LYS A 34 -10.18 -7.46 -16.87
N GLU A 35 -10.36 -6.35 -16.15
CA GLU A 35 -10.38 -4.98 -16.68
C GLU A 35 -9.00 -4.30 -16.54
N LEU A 36 -8.12 -4.93 -15.78
CA LEU A 36 -6.75 -4.51 -15.53
C LEU A 36 -5.82 -5.27 -16.48
N GLU A 37 -5.16 -4.52 -17.37
CA GLU A 37 -4.11 -5.06 -18.25
C GLU A 37 -2.83 -5.33 -17.48
N ASP A 38 -2.43 -4.39 -16.60
CA ASP A 38 -1.20 -4.49 -15.83
C ASP A 38 -1.34 -3.71 -14.50
N LEU A 39 -0.70 -4.22 -13.45
CA LEU A 39 -0.60 -3.60 -12.13
C LEU A 39 0.85 -3.71 -11.68
N ASP A 40 1.50 -2.55 -11.57
CA ASP A 40 2.85 -2.40 -11.07
C ASP A 40 2.77 -1.68 -9.72
N LEU A 41 3.33 -2.31 -8.69
CA LEU A 41 3.34 -1.79 -7.32
C LEU A 41 4.80 -1.64 -6.89
N ASP A 42 5.26 -0.40 -6.73
CA ASP A 42 6.58 -0.10 -6.19
C ASP A 42 6.41 0.47 -4.78
N ILE A 43 6.92 -0.25 -3.79
CA ILE A 43 6.83 0.14 -2.38
C ILE A 43 8.24 0.45 -1.88
N VAL A 44 8.45 1.70 -1.49
CA VAL A 44 9.70 2.21 -0.96
C VAL A 44 9.51 2.62 0.48
N LEU A 45 10.10 1.84 1.39
CA LEU A 45 10.10 2.12 2.82
C LEU A 45 11.43 2.75 3.23
N SER A 46 11.35 3.89 3.89
CA SER A 46 12.50 4.57 4.50
C SER A 46 12.23 4.78 5.98
N TYR A 47 13.17 4.38 6.84
CA TYR A 47 13.09 4.65 8.26
C TYR A 47 14.23 5.56 8.68
N GLU A 48 13.92 6.83 8.91
CA GLU A 48 14.88 7.83 9.38
C GLU A 48 14.29 8.64 10.54
N ASN A 49 15.13 8.98 11.52
CA ASN A 49 14.75 9.85 12.65
C ASN A 49 13.50 9.39 13.45
N GLU A 50 13.34 8.08 13.68
CA GLU A 50 12.16 7.51 14.38
C GLU A 50 10.84 7.69 13.59
N GLN A 51 10.92 8.02 12.30
CA GLN A 51 9.79 8.14 11.38
C GLN A 51 9.91 7.10 10.28
N LEU A 52 8.80 6.40 10.04
CA LEU A 52 8.63 5.52 8.89
C LEU A 52 7.99 6.34 7.77
N ASP A 53 8.75 6.58 6.72
CA ASP A 53 8.28 7.11 5.44
C ASP A 53 7.97 5.93 4.52
N VAL A 54 6.75 5.91 4.01
CA VAL A 54 6.24 4.86 3.12
C VAL A 54 5.78 5.52 1.83
N ASP A 55 6.64 5.44 0.81
CA ASP A 55 6.34 5.88 -0.55
C ASP A 55 5.85 4.68 -1.34
N VAL A 56 4.75 4.88 -2.07
CA VAL A 56 4.08 3.81 -2.81
C VAL A 56 3.71 4.36 -4.16
N ASP A 57 4.29 3.79 -5.20
CA ASP A 57 3.93 4.08 -6.58
C ASP A 57 3.05 2.95 -7.09
N VAL A 58 1.85 3.31 -7.55
CA VAL A 58 0.86 2.36 -8.07
C VAL A 58 0.63 2.67 -9.53
N GLY A 59 1.29 1.90 -10.40
CA GLY A 59 1.10 1.92 -11.84
C GLY A 59 -0.05 0.99 -12.22
N VAL A 60 -1.19 1.54 -12.64
CA VAL A 60 -2.32 0.76 -13.15
C VAL A 60 -2.54 1.02 -14.63
N LEU A 61 -2.59 -0.07 -15.39
CA LEU A 61 -2.94 -0.10 -16.81
C LEU A 61 -4.28 -0.80 -16.96
N PHE A 62 -5.24 -0.08 -17.53
CA PHE A 62 -6.58 -0.57 -17.80
C PHE A 62 -6.71 -0.91 -19.28
N ASP A 63 -7.51 -1.93 -19.56
CA ASP A 63 -7.95 -2.21 -20.92
C ASP A 63 -8.70 -1.00 -21.49
N GLU A 64 -8.57 -0.74 -22.79
CA GLU A 64 -9.19 0.41 -23.47
C GLU A 64 -10.73 0.42 -23.34
N LEU A 65 -11.36 -0.71 -23.01
CA LEU A 65 -12.80 -0.84 -22.81
C LEU A 65 -13.24 -0.73 -21.35
N SER A 66 -12.30 -0.61 -20.42
CA SER A 66 -12.58 -0.54 -18.98
C SER A 66 -13.20 0.80 -18.60
N GLU A 67 -14.29 0.76 -17.84
CA GLU A 67 -14.97 1.97 -17.32
C GLU A 67 -14.39 2.45 -15.99
N ILE A 68 -13.21 1.96 -15.60
CA ILE A 68 -12.59 2.25 -14.32
C ILE A 68 -12.08 3.68 -14.32
N THR A 69 -12.52 4.43 -13.31
CA THR A 69 -12.10 5.80 -13.10
C THR A 69 -10.91 5.86 -12.16
N GLN A 70 -10.09 6.90 -12.32
CA GLN A 70 -8.97 7.17 -11.42
C GLN A 70 -9.42 7.27 -9.96
N ASP A 71 -10.63 7.80 -9.71
CA ASP A 71 -11.27 7.83 -8.38
C ASP A 71 -11.40 6.44 -7.73
N GLN A 72 -11.70 5.39 -8.49
CA GLN A 72 -11.79 4.04 -7.94
C GLN A 72 -10.43 3.52 -7.50
N VAL A 73 -9.39 3.78 -8.31
CA VAL A 73 -8.00 3.44 -7.98
C VAL A 73 -7.56 4.18 -6.72
N THR A 74 -7.78 5.49 -6.68
CA THR A 74 -7.41 6.32 -5.53
C THR A 74 -8.12 5.84 -4.26
N ASN A 75 -9.41 5.51 -4.33
CA ASN A 75 -10.13 4.96 -3.18
C ASN A 75 -9.55 3.61 -2.72
N ALA A 76 -9.14 2.73 -3.64
CA ALA A 76 -8.52 1.46 -3.28
C ALA A 76 -7.18 1.65 -2.57
N ILE A 77 -6.38 2.62 -3.04
CA ILE A 77 -5.10 2.99 -2.43
C ILE A 77 -5.32 3.62 -1.05
N ASP A 78 -6.29 4.53 -0.91
CA ASP A 78 -6.66 5.14 0.38
C ASP A 78 -7.09 4.08 1.40
N GLU A 79 -7.93 3.12 1.00
CA GLU A 79 -8.32 1.98 1.86
C GLU A 79 -7.12 1.11 2.27
N ALA A 80 -6.19 0.88 1.35
CA ALA A 80 -4.96 0.15 1.64
C ALA A 80 -4.10 0.91 2.68
N TYR A 81 -3.91 2.21 2.50
CA TYR A 81 -3.20 3.06 3.46
C TYR A 81 -3.88 3.11 4.84
N LEU A 82 -5.21 3.15 4.90
CA LEU A 82 -5.95 3.11 6.17
C LEU A 82 -5.72 1.80 6.94
N LYS A 83 -5.73 0.67 6.23
CA LYS A 83 -5.44 -0.65 6.81
C LYS A 83 -4.00 -0.75 7.26
N PHE A 84 -3.10 -0.21 6.46
CA PHE A 84 -1.68 -0.16 6.78
C PHE A 84 -1.38 0.71 7.99
N ASP A 85 -1.96 1.91 8.07
CA ASP A 85 -1.81 2.78 9.25
C ASP A 85 -2.30 2.07 10.52
N SER A 86 -3.42 1.35 10.43
CA SER A 86 -3.92 0.53 11.55
C SER A 86 -2.95 -0.60 11.91
N TYR A 87 -2.40 -1.30 10.92
CA TYR A 87 -1.40 -2.36 11.14
C TYR A 87 -0.13 -1.84 11.81
N ILE A 88 0.36 -0.69 11.36
CA ILE A 88 1.52 0.00 11.94
C ILE A 88 1.21 0.48 13.36
N ASP A 89 0.02 1.02 13.59
CA ASP A 89 -0.43 1.44 14.91
C ASP A 89 -0.48 0.27 15.91
N GLU A 90 -1.01 -0.87 15.49
CA GLU A 90 -1.17 -2.04 16.37
C GLU A 90 0.14 -2.78 16.65
N ASN A 91 1.04 -2.89 15.66
CA ASN A 91 2.24 -3.73 15.78
C ASN A 91 3.50 -2.93 16.14
N TYR A 92 3.59 -1.67 15.71
CA TYR A 92 4.84 -0.91 15.73
C TYR A 92 4.76 0.42 16.49
N ARG A 93 3.59 0.88 16.93
CA ARG A 93 3.48 2.05 17.82
C ARG A 93 3.71 1.66 19.28
N GLU A 94 4.46 2.49 20.00
CA GLU A 94 4.70 2.39 21.46
C GLU A 94 4.07 3.55 22.25
#